data_AF-A0ABD6CQ79-F1
#
_entry.id   AF-A0ABD6CQ79-F1
#
_cell.length_a   1.000
_cell.length_b   1.000
_cell.length_c   1.000
_cell.angle_alpha   90.00
_cell.angle_beta   90.00
_cell.angle_gamma   90.00
#
_symmetry.space_group_name_H-M   'P 1'
#
loop_
_entity.id
_entity.type
_entity.pdbx_description
1 polymer ?
#
loop_
_entity_poly.entity_id
_entity_poly.type
_entity_poly.pdbx_seq_one_letter_code
_entity_poly.pdbx_strand_id
1 'polypeptide(L)'
;MSARRTRDRVEFPRLRDRLGEDPARFLDRDLVGDRDAQRMVRERIGGIDSLEVLSAWRAVERKLADHYDREPRQGVLNALDDRGTWLDEHGDREERARPIDRGPPLESCAVFLDEDGSERKSRRTYQSPSPFDRDLDAYLSDSEESTVATDGGEER
;
A
#
# COMPACT_ATOMS: atom_id res chain seq x y z
N MET A 1 20.23 15.12 22.25
CA MET A 1 19.53 13.96 21.64
C MET A 1 18.17 13.85 22.34
N SER A 2 17.11 14.42 21.75
CA SER A 2 15.76 14.27 22.32
C SER A 2 15.25 12.86 22.03
N ALA A 3 14.97 12.11 23.09
CA ALA A 3 14.28 10.84 22.97
C ALA A 3 12.96 11.07 22.22
N ARG A 4 12.77 10.34 21.11
CA ARG A 4 11.49 10.24 20.40
C ARG A 4 10.50 9.64 21.41
N ARG A 5 9.73 10.48 22.11
CA ARG A 5 8.54 9.98 22.82
C ARG A 5 7.66 9.40 21.72
N THR A 6 7.57 8.08 21.68
CA THR A 6 6.62 7.36 20.84
C THR A 6 5.24 7.72 21.37
N ARG A 7 4.71 8.85 20.93
CA ARG A 7 3.33 9.24 21.21
C ARG A 7 2.46 8.27 20.42
N ASP A 8 1.45 7.72 21.07
CA ASP A 8 0.48 6.89 20.37
C ASP A 8 -0.17 7.72 19.27
N ARG A 9 -0.15 7.17 18.06
CA ARG A 9 -0.73 7.80 16.89
C ARG A 9 -2.25 7.85 17.06
N VAL A 10 -2.87 8.96 16.70
CA VAL A 10 -4.31 9.06 16.53
C VAL A 10 -4.74 8.12 15.40
N GLU A 11 -5.82 7.37 15.63
CA GLU A 11 -6.36 6.41 14.66
C GLU A 11 -7.83 6.67 14.36
N PHE A 12 -8.23 6.35 13.13
CA PHE A 12 -9.61 6.46 12.65
C PHE A 12 -10.09 5.09 12.14
N PRO A 13 -10.40 4.12 13.02
CA PRO A 13 -10.70 2.75 12.63
C PRO A 13 -11.89 2.64 11.67
N ARG A 14 -12.94 3.44 11.87
CA ARG A 14 -14.10 3.47 10.95
C ARG A 14 -13.74 3.91 9.52
N LEU A 15 -12.75 4.79 9.36
CA LEU A 15 -12.27 5.19 8.04
C LEU A 15 -11.41 4.10 7.43
N ARG A 16 -10.58 3.41 8.23
CA ARG A 16 -9.85 2.23 7.78
C ARG A 16 -10.78 1.16 7.24
N ASP A 17 -11.85 0.85 7.97
CA ASP A 17 -12.80 -0.18 7.57
C ASP A 17 -13.58 0.21 6.30
N ARG A 18 -13.87 1.50 6.11
CA ARG A 18 -14.61 2.02 4.95
C ARG A 18 -13.74 2.21 3.70
N LEU A 19 -12.53 2.74 3.85
CA LEU A 19 -11.67 3.17 2.75
C LEU A 19 -10.51 2.20 2.48
N GLY A 20 -10.30 1.21 3.36
CA GLY A 20 -9.12 0.35 3.35
C GLY A 20 -7.85 1.02 3.89
N GLU A 21 -7.91 2.28 4.29
CA GLU A 21 -6.77 3.01 4.85
C GLU A 21 -7.16 4.00 5.96
N ASP A 22 -6.23 4.25 6.88
CA ASP A 22 -6.34 5.32 7.87
C ASP A 22 -5.43 6.49 7.44
N PRO A 23 -5.99 7.64 7.02
CA PRO A 23 -5.19 8.81 6.63
C PRO A 23 -4.25 9.30 7.74
N ALA A 24 -4.60 9.11 9.01
CA ALA A 24 -3.75 9.50 10.13
C ALA A 24 -2.42 8.75 10.16
N ARG A 25 -2.33 7.55 9.57
CA ARG A 25 -1.06 6.84 9.36
C ARG A 25 -0.01 7.72 8.66
N PHE A 26 -0.44 8.60 7.77
CA PHE A 26 0.42 9.50 7.02
C PHE A 26 0.41 10.93 7.56
N LEU A 27 -0.69 11.38 8.14
CA LEU A 27 -0.85 12.76 8.57
C LEU A 27 -0.40 12.98 10.03
N ASP A 28 -0.52 11.98 10.89
CA ASP A 28 -0.14 12.09 12.30
C ASP A 28 1.37 11.82 12.51
N ARG A 29 2.16 12.70 11.92
CA ARG A 29 3.60 12.79 12.07
C ARG A 29 4.03 14.24 11.91
N ASP A 30 5.21 14.55 12.45
CA ASP A 30 5.82 15.84 12.20
C ASP A 30 6.21 15.95 10.73
N LEU A 31 5.62 16.92 10.04
CA LEU A 31 5.93 17.22 8.65
C LEU A 31 6.86 18.44 8.55
N VAL A 32 7.09 19.17 9.63
CA VAL A 32 7.93 20.36 9.60
C VAL A 32 9.40 19.92 9.64
N GLY A 33 10.15 20.28 8.60
CA GLY A 33 11.57 19.88 8.48
C GLY A 33 11.82 18.43 8.07
N ASP A 34 10.80 17.55 8.08
CA ASP A 34 10.91 16.17 7.59
C ASP A 34 10.50 16.07 6.11
N ARG A 35 11.50 16.13 5.22
CA ARG A 35 11.30 16.09 3.76
C ARG A 35 10.78 14.75 3.26
N ASP A 36 11.16 13.65 3.89
CA ASP A 36 10.72 12.31 3.49
C ASP A 36 9.27 12.08 3.90
N ALA A 37 8.89 12.50 5.11
CA ALA A 37 7.50 12.48 5.54
C ALA A 37 6.60 13.34 4.64
N GLN A 38 7.05 14.55 4.29
CA GLN A 38 6.35 15.41 3.33
C GLN A 38 6.20 14.73 1.96
N ARG A 39 7.26 14.10 1.44
CA ARG A 39 7.23 13.39 0.16
C ARG A 39 6.21 12.25 0.20
N MET A 40 6.26 11.41 1.23
CA MET A 40 5.32 10.29 1.39
C MET A 40 3.85 10.76 1.45
N VAL A 41 3.55 11.87 2.15
CA VAL A 41 2.18 12.42 2.17
C VAL A 41 1.76 12.86 0.77
N ARG A 42 2.61 13.59 0.05
CA ARG A 42 2.30 14.09 -1.30
C ARG A 42 2.11 12.97 -2.31
N GLU A 43 2.99 11.98 -2.30
CA GLU A 43 2.89 10.79 -3.16
C GLU A 43 1.59 10.03 -2.86
N ARG A 44 1.26 9.84 -1.58
CA ARG A 44 0.03 9.15 -1.21
C ARG A 44 -1.21 9.92 -1.69
N ILE A 45 -1.24 11.23 -1.50
CA ILE A 45 -2.32 12.11 -2.01
C ILE A 45 -2.41 12.03 -3.53
N GLY A 46 -1.29 12.06 -4.25
CA GLY A 46 -1.27 11.93 -5.70
C GLY A 46 -1.84 10.61 -6.20
N GLY A 47 -1.72 9.54 -5.40
CA GLY A 47 -2.32 8.24 -5.67
C GLY A 47 -3.78 8.07 -5.21
N ILE A 48 -4.43 9.10 -4.67
CA ILE A 48 -5.88 9.03 -4.34
C ILE A 48 -6.66 9.11 -5.63
N ASP A 49 -7.61 8.20 -5.84
CA ASP A 49 -8.35 8.06 -7.09
C ASP A 49 -9.88 8.17 -6.94
N SER A 50 -10.35 8.61 -5.77
CA SER A 50 -11.76 8.97 -5.54
C SER A 50 -11.94 10.25 -4.70
N LEU A 51 -12.99 11.02 -5.01
CA LEU A 51 -13.39 12.22 -4.28
C LEU A 51 -13.81 11.91 -2.83
N GLU A 52 -14.38 10.73 -2.60
CA GLU A 52 -14.73 10.25 -1.25
C GLU A 52 -13.49 10.13 -0.36
N VAL A 53 -12.43 9.49 -0.86
CA VAL A 53 -11.17 9.34 -0.12
C VAL A 53 -10.54 10.71 0.12
N LEU A 54 -10.52 11.61 -0.87
CA LEU A 54 -10.03 12.98 -0.67
C LEU A 54 -10.78 13.72 0.44
N SER A 55 -12.10 13.60 0.47
CA SER A 55 -12.93 14.24 1.49
C SER A 55 -12.63 13.70 2.89
N ALA A 56 -12.40 12.40 3.02
CA ALA A 56 -11.99 11.78 4.27
C ALA A 56 -10.60 12.26 4.72
N TRP A 57 -9.63 12.36 3.81
CA TRP A 57 -8.30 12.91 4.11
C TRP A 57 -8.36 14.36 4.60
N ARG A 58 -9.17 15.22 3.97
CA ARG A 58 -9.40 16.59 4.44
C ARG A 58 -9.99 16.61 5.85
N ALA A 59 -10.98 15.76 6.12
CA ALA A 59 -11.60 15.68 7.43
C ALA A 59 -10.60 15.21 8.51
N VAL A 60 -9.74 14.25 8.20
CA VAL A 60 -8.70 13.77 9.12
C VAL A 60 -7.67 14.86 9.40
N GLU A 61 -7.19 15.60 8.39
CA GLU A 61 -6.24 16.71 8.64
C GLU A 61 -6.84 17.75 9.60
N ARG A 62 -8.10 18.12 9.40
CA ARG A 62 -8.80 19.06 10.29
C ARG A 62 -8.96 18.51 11.70
N LYS A 63 -9.31 17.23 11.85
CA LYS A 63 -9.43 16.59 13.16
C LYS A 63 -8.10 16.46 13.90
N LEU A 64 -7.02 16.16 13.18
CA LEU A 64 -5.68 16.16 13.77
C LEU A 64 -5.25 17.56 14.17
N ALA A 65 -5.57 18.56 13.36
CA ALA A 65 -5.30 19.95 13.66
C ALA A 65 -5.98 20.38 14.97
N ASP A 66 -7.28 20.11 15.09
CA ASP A 66 -8.07 20.30 16.31
C ASP A 66 -7.50 19.52 17.52
N HIS A 67 -7.17 18.24 17.34
CA HIS A 67 -6.59 17.41 18.40
C HIS A 67 -5.25 17.94 18.94
N TYR A 68 -4.46 18.58 18.09
CA TYR A 68 -3.15 19.14 18.43
C TYR A 68 -3.17 20.64 18.69
N ASP A 69 -4.34 21.28 18.75
CA ASP A 69 -4.50 22.72 18.93
C ASP A 69 -3.63 23.53 17.96
N ARG A 70 -3.68 23.15 16.67
CA ARG A 70 -2.99 23.82 15.57
C ARG A 70 -3.94 24.07 14.42
N GLU A 71 -3.56 24.96 13.53
CA GLU A 71 -4.26 25.10 12.26
C GLU A 71 -4.00 23.88 11.34
N PRO A 72 -4.98 23.50 10.49
CA PRO A 72 -4.76 22.55 9.41
C PRO A 72 -3.58 22.97 8.54
N ARG A 73 -2.72 22.02 8.17
CA ARG A 73 -1.53 22.30 7.38
C ARG A 73 -1.95 22.70 5.96
N GLN A 74 -1.81 23.98 5.63
CA GLN A 74 -2.23 24.50 4.32
C GLN A 74 -1.58 23.76 3.15
N GLY A 75 -0.31 23.36 3.27
CA GLY A 75 0.37 22.59 2.23
C GLY A 75 -0.25 21.20 1.97
N VAL A 76 -0.88 20.58 2.98
CA VAL A 76 -1.62 19.32 2.82
C VAL A 76 -2.97 19.61 2.15
N LEU A 77 -3.68 20.64 2.61
CA LEU A 77 -4.97 21.03 2.03
C LEU A 77 -4.84 21.41 0.55
N ASN A 78 -3.84 22.21 0.20
CA ASN A 78 -3.58 22.59 -1.19
C ASN A 78 -3.32 21.35 -2.06
N ALA A 79 -2.51 20.39 -1.59
CA ALA A 79 -2.26 19.16 -2.34
C ALA A 79 -3.53 18.31 -2.55
N LEU A 80 -4.43 18.28 -1.55
CA LEU A 80 -5.73 17.63 -1.67
C LEU A 80 -6.66 18.36 -2.64
N ASP A 81 -6.60 19.69 -2.69
CA ASP A 81 -7.40 20.54 -3.58
C ASP A 81 -6.90 20.45 -5.04
N ASP A 82 -5.58 20.47 -5.26
CA ASP A 82 -4.97 20.22 -6.56
C ASP A 82 -5.38 18.85 -7.10
N ARG A 83 -5.35 17.83 -6.23
CA ARG A 83 -5.78 16.48 -6.61
C ARG A 83 -7.29 16.41 -6.86
N GLY A 84 -8.09 17.12 -6.08
CA GLY A 84 -9.54 17.22 -6.25
C GLY A 84 -9.90 17.81 -7.61
N THR A 85 -9.29 18.93 -7.96
CA THR A 85 -9.44 19.57 -9.29
C THR A 85 -9.14 18.58 -10.41
N TRP A 86 -8.05 17.81 -10.30
CA TRP A 86 -7.72 16.81 -11.31
C TRP A 86 -8.79 15.71 -11.41
N LEU A 87 -9.32 15.21 -10.28
CA LEU A 87 -10.37 14.18 -10.27
C LEU A 87 -11.70 14.71 -10.84
N ASP A 88 -12.06 15.96 -10.52
CA ASP A 88 -13.25 16.61 -11.10
C ASP A 88 -13.14 16.73 -12.63
N GLU A 89 -11.94 17.01 -13.15
CA GLU A 89 -11.69 17.13 -14.59
C GLU A 89 -11.62 15.78 -15.32
N HIS A 90 -11.06 14.75 -14.68
CA HIS A 90 -10.75 13.47 -15.33
C HIS A 90 -11.73 12.35 -14.94
N GLY A 91 -12.68 12.63 -14.05
CA GLY A 91 -13.55 11.66 -13.39
C GLY A 91 -12.80 10.83 -12.35
N ASP A 92 -13.51 10.08 -11.50
CA ASP A 92 -12.92 9.17 -10.49
C ASP A 92 -12.45 7.82 -11.10
N ARG A 93 -11.82 6.94 -10.29
CA ARG A 93 -11.29 5.65 -10.79
C ARG A 93 -12.34 4.85 -11.57
N GLU A 94 -13.54 4.75 -11.01
CA GLU A 94 -14.64 3.97 -11.60
C GLU A 94 -15.07 4.55 -12.95
N GLU A 95 -15.10 5.87 -13.07
CA GLU A 95 -15.46 6.57 -14.31
C GLU A 95 -14.36 6.45 -15.38
N ARG A 96 -13.10 6.44 -14.96
CA ARG A 96 -11.93 6.24 -15.84
C ARG A 96 -11.73 4.78 -16.23
N ALA A 97 -12.26 3.83 -15.46
CA ALA A 97 -12.08 2.41 -15.70
C ALA A 97 -12.81 1.98 -16.98
N ARG A 98 -12.07 1.88 -18.09
CA ARG A 98 -12.58 1.22 -19.29
C ARG A 98 -12.51 -0.29 -19.09
N PRO A 99 -13.49 -1.06 -19.61
CA PRO A 99 -13.35 -2.49 -19.76
C PRO A 99 -12.05 -2.78 -20.52
N ILE A 100 -11.09 -3.42 -19.86
CA ILE A 100 -9.85 -3.83 -20.52
C ILE A 100 -10.20 -5.07 -21.32
N ASP A 101 -10.25 -4.95 -22.65
CA ASP A 101 -10.15 -6.10 -23.52
C ASP A 101 -8.74 -6.68 -23.35
N ARG A 102 -8.64 -7.74 -22.54
CA ARG A 102 -7.36 -8.40 -22.25
C ARG A 102 -6.83 -9.15 -23.48
N GLY A 103 -7.57 -9.17 -24.59
CA GLY A 103 -7.27 -10.03 -25.72
C GLY A 103 -7.30 -11.51 -25.33
N PRO A 104 -6.92 -12.40 -26.25
CA PRO A 104 -6.69 -13.79 -25.90
C PRO A 104 -5.54 -13.90 -24.87
N PRO A 105 -5.56 -14.91 -23.99
CA PRO A 105 -4.46 -15.15 -23.06
C PRO A 105 -3.13 -15.29 -23.83
N LEU A 106 -2.12 -14.53 -23.40
CA LEU A 106 -0.76 -14.66 -23.92
C LEU A 106 -0.07 -15.84 -23.21
N GLU A 107 0.65 -16.66 -23.98
CA GLU A 107 1.56 -17.65 -23.38
C GLU A 107 2.75 -16.91 -22.74
N SER A 108 3.05 -17.25 -21.48
CA SER A 108 4.23 -16.75 -20.78
C SER A 108 5.46 -17.55 -21.24
N CYS A 109 6.41 -16.89 -21.91
CA CYS A 109 7.68 -17.48 -22.35
C CYS A 109 8.78 -17.39 -21.27
N ALA A 110 8.42 -17.33 -19.99
CA ALA A 110 9.42 -17.30 -18.92
C ALA A 110 10.17 -18.64 -18.87
N VAL A 111 11.41 -18.65 -19.32
CA VAL A 111 12.32 -19.79 -19.23
C VAL A 111 13.24 -19.65 -18.02
N PHE A 112 13.36 -20.70 -17.22
CA PHE A 112 14.36 -20.76 -16.16
C PHE A 112 15.60 -21.43 -16.74
N LEU A 113 16.73 -20.72 -16.70
CA LEU A 113 18.02 -21.22 -17.16
C LEU A 113 18.79 -21.86 -16.02
N ASP A 114 19.51 -22.93 -16.32
CA ASP A 114 20.56 -23.51 -15.49
C ASP A 114 21.83 -22.65 -15.49
N GLU A 115 22.76 -22.97 -14.59
CA GLU A 115 24.06 -22.29 -14.47
C GLU A 115 24.90 -22.38 -15.76
N ASP A 116 24.74 -23.46 -16.53
CA ASP A 116 25.38 -23.67 -17.83
C ASP A 116 24.62 -23.03 -19.01
N GLY A 117 23.54 -22.28 -18.73
CA GLY A 117 22.71 -21.63 -19.74
C GLY A 117 21.72 -22.56 -20.44
N SER A 118 21.61 -23.83 -20.02
CA SER A 118 20.62 -24.75 -20.57
C SER A 118 19.21 -24.45 -20.03
N GLU A 119 18.19 -24.55 -20.89
CA GLU A 119 16.81 -24.34 -20.47
C GLU A 119 16.33 -25.53 -19.62
N ARG A 120 15.91 -25.24 -18.38
CA ARG A 120 15.19 -26.22 -17.57
C ARG A 120 13.78 -26.37 -18.12
N LYS A 121 13.49 -27.50 -18.77
CA LYS A 121 12.09 -27.93 -18.99
C LYS A 121 11.42 -28.02 -17.64
N SER A 122 10.50 -27.12 -17.34
CA SER A 122 9.70 -27.19 -16.13
C SER A 122 8.98 -28.54 -16.12
N ARG A 123 9.32 -29.43 -15.19
CA ARG A 123 8.69 -30.77 -15.08
C ARG A 123 7.22 -30.69 -14.61
N ARG A 124 6.67 -29.48 -14.57
CA ARG A 124 5.38 -29.13 -14.00
C ARG A 124 4.84 -27.98 -14.82
N THR A 125 3.95 -28.27 -15.77
CA THR A 125 3.02 -27.27 -16.29
C THR A 125 2.24 -26.75 -15.08
N TYR A 126 2.64 -25.59 -14.57
CA TYR A 126 1.95 -24.93 -13.48
C TYR A 126 0.68 -24.30 -14.07
N GLN A 127 -0.33 -25.12 -14.31
CA GLN A 127 -1.70 -24.63 -14.30
C GLN A 127 -2.01 -24.32 -12.83
N SER A 128 -1.65 -23.11 -12.39
CA SER A 128 -2.21 -22.61 -11.14
C SER A 128 -3.69 -22.36 -11.40
N PRO A 129 -4.64 -23.01 -10.70
CA PRO A 129 -5.87 -22.30 -10.40
C PRO A 129 -5.45 -21.00 -9.71
N SER A 130 -6.15 -19.91 -10.03
CA SER A 130 -5.90 -18.60 -9.44
C SER A 130 -5.68 -18.76 -7.92
N PRO A 131 -4.69 -18.10 -7.32
CA PRO A 131 -4.53 -18.14 -5.86
C PRO A 131 -5.75 -17.58 -5.12
N PHE A 132 -6.69 -16.96 -5.83
CA PHE A 132 -7.99 -16.49 -5.32
C PHE A 132 -9.12 -17.53 -5.40
N ASP A 133 -8.87 -18.73 -5.95
CA ASP A 133 -9.85 -19.83 -6.06
C ASP A 133 -9.57 -21.00 -5.09
N ARG A 134 -8.54 -20.92 -4.25
CA ARG A 134 -8.32 -21.90 -3.17
C ARG A 134 -8.87 -21.37 -1.86
N ASP A 135 -9.69 -22.19 -1.19
CA ASP A 135 -10.25 -21.93 0.13
C ASP A 135 -9.17 -21.41 1.09
N LEU A 136 -9.36 -20.17 1.52
CA LEU A 136 -8.44 -19.38 2.34
C LEU A 136 -8.12 -20.07 3.69
N ASP A 137 -9.02 -20.93 4.16
CA ASP A 137 -8.92 -21.65 5.43
C ASP A 137 -7.76 -22.66 5.46
N ALA A 138 -7.39 -23.25 4.32
CA ALA A 138 -6.30 -24.22 4.29
C ALA A 138 -4.92 -23.56 4.46
N TYR A 139 -4.76 -22.31 4.02
CA TYR A 139 -3.49 -21.59 4.07
C TYR A 139 -3.12 -21.14 5.49
N LEU A 140 -4.13 -20.81 6.32
CA LEU A 140 -3.93 -20.37 7.69
C LEU A 140 -3.59 -21.53 8.65
N SER A 141 -3.84 -22.79 8.26
CA SER A 141 -3.62 -23.95 9.12
C SER A 141 -2.19 -24.52 9.08
N ASP A 142 -1.34 -24.10 8.13
CA ASP A 142 -0.01 -24.69 7.89
C ASP A 142 1.16 -23.90 8.52
N SER A 143 0.88 -22.77 9.21
CA SER A 143 1.93 -21.85 9.68
C SER A 143 2.51 -22.15 11.08
N GLU A 144 2.26 -23.33 11.66
CA GLU A 144 2.77 -23.71 13.00
C GLU A 144 3.73 -24.91 12.99
N GLU A 145 4.82 -24.91 12.19
CA GLU A 145 6.05 -25.62 12.60
C GLU A 145 7.26 -25.22 11.73
N SER A 146 8.13 -24.36 12.24
CA SER A 146 9.46 -24.12 11.65
C SER A 146 10.53 -24.29 12.71
N THR A 147 11.01 -25.52 12.86
CA THR A 147 12.22 -25.81 13.64
C THR A 147 13.44 -25.60 12.75
N VAL A 148 14.21 -24.54 13.02
CA VAL A 148 15.45 -24.22 12.32
C VAL A 148 16.58 -25.12 12.86
N ALA A 149 17.17 -25.95 12.01
CA ALA A 149 18.37 -26.71 12.34
C ALA A 149 19.63 -25.92 11.95
N THR A 150 20.49 -25.63 12.92
CA THR A 150 21.84 -25.09 12.71
C THR A 150 22.84 -26.24 12.79
N ASP A 151 23.53 -26.57 11.70
CA ASP A 151 24.67 -27.50 11.71
C ASP A 151 25.97 -26.71 11.49
N GLY A 152 26.89 -26.82 12.45
CA GLY A 152 28.22 -26.24 12.43
C GLY A 152 29.27 -27.35 12.44
N GLY A 153 30.22 -27.29 11.51
CA GLY A 153 31.35 -28.19 11.44
C GLY A 153 32.63 -27.45 11.06
N GLU A 154 33.54 -27.34 12.01
CA GLU A 154 34.94 -26.92 11.82
C GLU A 154 35.74 -28.04 11.15
N GLU A 155 36.68 -27.70 10.26
CA GLU A 155 37.81 -28.57 9.95
C GLU A 155 39.12 -27.78 10.03
N ARG A 156 40.15 -28.50 10.50
CA ARG A 156 41.39 -28.04 11.09
C ARG A 156 42.57 -28.41 10.20
#